data_AF-A0A7W7B4E0-F1
#
_entry.id   AF-A0A7W7B4E0-F1
#
_cell.length_a   1.000
_cell.length_b   1.000
_cell.length_c   1.000
_cell.angle_alpha   90.00
_cell.angle_beta   90.00
_cell.angle_gamma   90.00
#
_symmetry.space_group_name_H-M   'P 1'
#
loop_
_entity.id
_entity.type
_entity.pdbx_description
1 polymer ?
#
loop_
_entity_poly.entity_id
_entity_poly.type
_entity_poly.pdbx_seq_one_letter_code
_entity_poly.pdbx_strand_id
1 'polypeptide(L)'
;MNAESIGDVRAKLTTATELEGLPGAISALDAAYSFLLDCGASYSELRPLFGLLAALEDHKRGKPNPLLAVHSKRGNRSHVADDQFKACAAATMTIIQKSGRTKREAASLVSGRLKSAGIAISPTNIDTWHREISSHRHADPGVLGTYQLLIEKAGSADEISAEAALRTLVNLARTKL
;
A
#
# COMPACT_ATOMS: atom_id res chain seq x y z
N MET A 1 -19.28 -11.22 36.84
CA MET A 1 -17.98 -11.05 36.14
C MET A 1 -16.89 -11.39 37.14
N ASN A 2 -16.25 -12.57 37.00
CA ASN A 2 -15.22 -13.03 37.94
C ASN A 2 -13.84 -12.55 37.47
N ALA A 3 -12.97 -12.16 38.41
CA ALA A 3 -11.64 -11.66 38.11
C ALA A 3 -10.76 -12.63 37.29
N GLU A 4 -11.07 -13.93 37.33
CA GLU A 4 -10.44 -14.98 36.51
C GLU A 4 -10.68 -14.82 35.01
N SER A 5 -11.87 -14.40 34.57
CA SER A 5 -12.22 -14.25 33.14
C SER A 5 -11.44 -13.09 32.48
N ILE A 6 -11.19 -12.01 33.23
CA ILE A 6 -10.41 -10.85 32.73
C ILE A 6 -8.93 -11.21 32.59
N GLY A 7 -8.39 -12.01 33.52
CA GLY A 7 -7.00 -12.50 33.47
C GLY A 7 -6.73 -13.38 32.25
N ASP A 8 -7.64 -14.31 31.96
CA ASP A 8 -7.56 -15.21 30.81
C ASP A 8 -7.67 -14.48 29.47
N VAL A 9 -8.57 -13.50 29.37
CA VAL A 9 -8.70 -12.68 28.15
C VAL A 9 -7.44 -11.86 27.92
N ARG A 10 -6.85 -11.30 28.98
CA ARG A 10 -5.62 -10.50 28.88
C ARG A 10 -4.44 -11.37 28.43
N ALA A 11 -4.30 -12.58 28.97
CA ALA A 11 -3.28 -13.54 28.55
C ALA A 11 -3.44 -13.94 27.08
N LYS A 12 -4.69 -14.24 26.64
CA LYS A 12 -5.00 -14.55 25.23
C LYS A 12 -4.67 -13.39 24.29
N LEU A 13 -4.96 -12.15 24.69
CA LEU A 13 -4.63 -10.95 23.91
C LEU A 13 -3.11 -10.71 23.84
N THR A 14 -2.37 -10.95 24.91
CA THR A 14 -0.90 -10.87 24.90
C THR A 14 -0.29 -11.92 23.97
N THR A 15 -0.81 -13.14 23.99
CA THR A 15 -0.36 -14.21 23.07
C THR A 15 -0.73 -13.90 21.62
N ALA A 16 -1.89 -13.26 21.38
CA ALA A 16 -2.31 -12.83 20.06
C ALA A 16 -1.43 -11.70 19.48
N THR A 17 -0.87 -10.82 20.33
CA THR A 17 0.06 -9.76 19.90
C THR A 17 1.44 -10.28 19.49
N GLU A 18 1.82 -11.50 19.89
CA GLU A 18 3.06 -12.15 19.46
C GLU A 18 2.94 -12.81 18.08
N LEU A 19 1.71 -13.03 17.60
CA LEU A 19 1.42 -13.59 16.28
C LEU A 19 1.23 -12.45 15.26
N GLU A 20 2.14 -12.33 14.29
CA GLU A 20 1.98 -11.37 13.20
C GLU A 20 1.00 -11.85 12.12
N GLY A 21 0.26 -10.91 11.53
CA GLY A 21 -0.60 -11.17 10.37
C GLY A 21 -1.93 -11.86 10.70
N LEU A 22 -2.41 -12.70 9.77
CA LEU A 22 -3.73 -13.33 9.83
C LEU A 22 -3.97 -14.20 11.08
N PRO A 23 -3.01 -15.01 11.56
CA PRO A 23 -3.19 -15.80 12.79
C PRO A 23 -3.42 -14.94 14.04
N GLY A 24 -2.66 -13.84 14.20
CA GLY A 24 -2.85 -12.92 15.33
C GLY A 24 -4.17 -12.18 15.28
N ALA A 25 -4.60 -11.76 14.08
CA ALA A 25 -5.91 -11.13 13.89
C ALA A 25 -7.07 -12.05 14.30
N ILE A 26 -7.02 -13.33 13.93
CA ILE A 26 -8.03 -14.33 14.33
C ILE A 26 -8.02 -14.51 15.85
N SER A 27 -6.85 -14.70 16.46
CA SER A 27 -6.73 -14.88 17.92
C SER A 27 -7.20 -13.66 18.73
N ALA A 28 -6.92 -12.45 18.26
CA ALA A 28 -7.37 -11.22 18.93
C ALA A 28 -8.89 -11.03 18.85
N LEU A 29 -9.48 -11.32 17.68
CA LEU A 29 -10.94 -11.24 17.49
C LEU A 29 -11.70 -12.30 18.28
N ASP A 30 -11.14 -13.51 18.42
CA ASP A 30 -11.73 -14.59 19.21
C ASP A 30 -11.71 -14.27 20.72
N ALA A 31 -10.62 -13.66 21.20
CA ALA A 31 -10.53 -13.18 22.58
C ALA A 31 -11.52 -12.03 22.85
N ALA A 32 -11.68 -11.09 21.90
CA ALA A 32 -12.66 -10.01 22.00
C ALA A 32 -14.11 -10.51 21.97
N TYR A 33 -14.42 -11.50 21.13
CA TYR A 33 -15.73 -12.13 21.08
C TYR A 33 -16.07 -12.81 22.41
N SER A 34 -15.13 -13.59 22.95
CA SER A 34 -15.28 -14.27 24.24
C SER A 34 -15.50 -13.27 25.39
N PHE A 35 -14.74 -12.19 25.41
CA PHE A 35 -14.89 -11.13 26.40
C PHE A 35 -16.26 -10.46 26.35
N LEU A 36 -16.74 -10.10 25.16
CA LEU A 36 -18.03 -9.45 25.01
C LEU A 36 -19.20 -10.39 25.36
N LEU A 37 -19.06 -11.68 25.07
CA LEU A 37 -20.01 -12.70 25.53
C LEU A 37 -20.06 -12.77 27.06
N ASP A 38 -18.91 -12.74 27.73
CA ASP A 38 -18.79 -12.72 29.19
C ASP A 38 -19.34 -11.42 29.81
N CYS A 39 -19.27 -10.30 29.08
CA CYS A 39 -19.91 -9.03 29.46
C CYS A 39 -21.43 -9.02 29.24
N GLY A 40 -22.01 -10.11 28.73
CA GLY A 40 -23.45 -10.24 28.50
C GLY A 40 -23.95 -9.60 27.20
N ALA A 41 -23.06 -9.37 26.22
CA ALA A 41 -23.49 -8.92 24.90
C ALA A 41 -24.45 -9.94 24.27
N SER A 42 -25.54 -9.44 23.71
CA SER A 42 -26.52 -10.26 23.02
C SER A 42 -25.96 -10.83 21.72
N TYR A 43 -26.52 -11.96 21.28
CA TYR A 43 -26.15 -12.58 20.01
C TYR A 43 -26.29 -11.61 18.81
N SER A 44 -27.28 -10.71 18.84
CA SER A 44 -27.44 -9.67 17.82
C SER A 44 -26.28 -8.68 17.77
N GLU A 45 -25.71 -8.31 18.92
CA GLU A 45 -24.57 -7.38 19.02
C GLU A 45 -23.26 -8.05 18.62
N LEU A 46 -23.13 -9.36 18.87
CA LEU A 46 -21.95 -10.15 18.53
C LEU A 46 -21.94 -10.64 17.08
N ARG A 47 -23.08 -10.61 16.38
CA ARG A 47 -23.24 -11.12 15.02
C ARG A 47 -22.23 -10.53 14.01
N PRO A 48 -21.92 -9.21 14.01
CA PRO A 48 -20.90 -8.65 13.12
C PRO A 48 -19.49 -9.19 13.39
N LEU A 49 -19.13 -9.35 14.67
CA LEU A 49 -17.85 -9.90 15.12
C LEU A 49 -17.68 -11.36 14.70
N PHE A 50 -18.73 -12.16 14.90
CA PHE A 50 -18.77 -13.55 14.45
C PHE A 50 -18.67 -13.68 12.93
N GLY A 51 -19.35 -12.80 12.18
CA GLY A 51 -19.26 -12.74 10.72
C GLY A 51 -17.83 -12.45 10.23
N LEU A 52 -17.12 -11.54 10.91
CA LEU A 52 -15.72 -11.23 10.59
C LEU A 52 -14.77 -12.38 10.93
N LEU A 53 -14.93 -13.03 12.08
CA LEU A 53 -14.18 -14.24 12.45
C LEU A 53 -14.34 -15.35 11.41
N ALA A 54 -15.59 -15.65 11.02
CA ALA A 54 -15.88 -16.64 9.99
C ALA A 54 -15.23 -16.28 8.64
N ALA A 55 -15.22 -14.99 8.28
CA ALA A 55 -14.61 -14.54 7.05
C ALA A 55 -13.08 -14.69 7.06
N LEU A 56 -12.41 -14.37 8.18
CA LEU A 56 -10.96 -14.55 8.32
C LEU A 56 -10.55 -16.03 8.30
N GLU A 57 -11.37 -16.91 8.87
CA GLU A 57 -11.14 -18.36 8.84
C GLU A 57 -11.37 -18.94 7.43
N ASP A 58 -12.37 -18.45 6.69
CA ASP A 58 -12.54 -18.76 5.27
C ASP A 58 -11.29 -18.30 4.47
N HIS A 59 -10.76 -17.11 4.75
CA HIS A 59 -9.55 -16.59 4.09
C HIS A 59 -8.30 -17.43 4.39
N LYS A 60 -8.12 -17.86 5.65
CA LYS A 60 -7.06 -18.80 6.04
C LYS A 60 -7.12 -20.12 5.27
N ARG A 61 -8.33 -20.56 4.91
CA ARG A 61 -8.58 -21.78 4.11
C ARG A 61 -8.53 -21.53 2.60
N GLY A 62 -8.20 -20.32 2.16
CA GLY A 62 -8.19 -19.95 0.75
C GLY A 62 -9.57 -19.83 0.10
N LYS A 63 -10.64 -19.79 0.91
CA LYS A 63 -12.02 -19.66 0.42
C LYS A 63 -12.38 -18.18 0.31
N PRO A 64 -12.88 -17.72 -0.85
CA PRO A 64 -13.32 -16.34 -1.00
C PRO A 64 -14.55 -16.08 -0.13
N ASN A 65 -14.49 -15.03 0.69
CA ASN A 65 -15.61 -14.58 1.52
C ASN A 65 -15.99 -13.14 1.12
N PRO A 66 -17.28 -12.84 0.86
CA PRO A 66 -17.71 -11.51 0.41
C PRO A 66 -17.44 -10.40 1.44
N LEU A 67 -17.35 -10.71 2.74
CA LEU A 67 -17.01 -9.72 3.77
C LEU A 67 -15.55 -9.25 3.70
N LEU A 68 -14.66 -10.09 3.16
CA LEU A 68 -13.26 -9.77 2.89
C LEU A 68 -12.99 -9.52 1.41
N ALA A 69 -14.01 -9.68 0.56
CA ALA A 69 -13.88 -9.38 -0.84
C ALA A 69 -13.66 -7.88 -0.97
N VAL A 70 -12.47 -7.51 -1.41
CA VAL A 70 -12.22 -6.15 -1.89
C VAL A 70 -13.06 -6.00 -3.15
N HIS A 71 -14.27 -5.48 -3.00
CA HIS A 71 -15.06 -5.05 -4.15
C HIS A 71 -14.27 -3.94 -4.85
N SER A 72 -13.61 -4.28 -5.95
CA SER A 72 -13.12 -3.26 -6.87
C SER A 72 -14.34 -2.44 -7.26
N LYS A 73 -14.44 -1.19 -6.79
CA LYS A 73 -15.40 -0.25 -7.39
C LYS A 73 -15.12 -0.27 -8.88
N ARG A 74 -16.08 -0.79 -9.65
CA ARG A 74 -16.01 -0.96 -11.10
C ARG A 74 -15.61 0.40 -11.69
N GLY A 75 -14.37 0.52 -12.15
CA GLY A 75 -13.78 1.77 -12.61
C GLY A 75 -12.40 2.11 -12.01
N ASN A 76 -12.03 1.55 -10.86
CA ASN A 76 -10.74 1.82 -10.23
C ASN A 76 -9.80 0.60 -10.34
N ARG A 77 -9.09 0.50 -11.47
CA ARG A 77 -7.83 -0.26 -11.52
C ARG A 77 -6.76 0.55 -10.77
N SER A 78 -6.89 0.70 -9.46
CA SER A 78 -5.79 1.19 -8.63
C SER A 78 -5.04 -0.04 -8.12
N HIS A 79 -4.10 -0.55 -8.91
CA HIS A 79 -3.05 -1.36 -8.30
C HIS A 79 -2.25 -0.40 -7.43
N VAL A 80 -2.15 -0.63 -6.13
CA VAL A 80 -1.24 0.12 -5.24
C VAL A 80 0.21 0.09 -5.79
N ALA A 81 0.54 -0.95 -6.57
CA ALA A 81 1.76 -1.04 -7.37
C ALA A 81 1.86 0.04 -8.47
N ASP A 82 0.74 0.39 -9.14
CA ASP A 82 0.69 1.44 -10.15
C ASP A 82 0.94 2.82 -9.53
N ASP A 83 0.44 3.09 -8.33
CA ASP A 83 0.54 4.43 -7.74
C ASP A 83 1.92 4.70 -7.12
N GLN A 84 2.55 3.69 -6.50
CA GLN A 84 3.97 3.77 -6.11
C GLN A 84 4.89 3.91 -7.33
N PHE A 85 4.58 3.17 -8.41
CA PHE A 85 5.33 3.27 -9.66
C PHE A 85 5.19 4.65 -10.30
N LYS A 86 3.97 5.21 -10.35
CA LYS A 86 3.72 6.59 -10.81
C LYS A 86 4.42 7.62 -9.94
N ALA A 87 4.41 7.46 -8.61
CA ALA A 87 5.14 8.33 -7.69
C ALA A 87 6.65 8.29 -7.95
N CYS A 88 7.21 7.10 -8.18
CA CYS A 88 8.62 6.93 -8.49
C CYS A 88 8.97 7.53 -9.86
N ALA A 89 8.12 7.34 -10.88
CA ALA A 89 8.30 7.95 -12.20
C ALA A 89 8.24 9.49 -12.12
N ALA A 90 7.28 10.04 -11.36
CA ALA A 90 7.16 11.46 -11.10
C ALA A 90 8.39 12.01 -10.36
N ALA A 91 8.81 11.39 -9.26
CA ALA A 91 9.97 11.82 -8.49
C ALA A 91 11.25 11.77 -9.33
N THR A 92 11.44 10.70 -10.11
CA THR A 92 12.57 10.56 -11.04
C THR A 92 12.57 11.69 -12.06
N MET A 93 11.41 12.02 -12.62
CA MET A 93 11.26 13.13 -13.56
C MET A 93 11.56 14.49 -12.90
N THR A 94 11.23 14.69 -11.62
CA THR A 94 11.60 15.90 -10.87
C THR A 94 13.11 15.98 -10.63
N ILE A 95 13.76 14.87 -10.26
CA ILE A 95 15.21 14.82 -10.03
C ILE A 95 15.97 15.14 -11.33
N ILE A 96 15.54 14.57 -12.47
CA ILE A 96 16.13 14.85 -13.79
C ILE A 96 15.92 16.32 -14.21
N GLN A 97 14.75 16.90 -13.90
CA GLN A 97 14.52 18.33 -14.16
C GLN A 97 15.41 19.22 -13.31
N LYS A 98 15.59 18.88 -12.03
CA LYS A 98 16.48 19.60 -11.12
C LYS A 98 17.94 19.55 -11.57
N SER A 99 18.36 18.49 -12.28
CA SER A 99 19.70 18.40 -12.88
C SER A 99 19.87 19.20 -14.17
N GLY A 100 18.92 20.10 -14.50
CA GLY A 100 19.03 21.04 -15.62
C GLY A 100 18.38 20.59 -16.93
N ARG A 101 17.71 19.42 -16.97
CA ARG A 101 17.01 18.96 -18.18
C ARG A 101 15.61 19.54 -18.27
N THR A 102 15.14 19.74 -19.48
CA THR A 102 13.76 20.19 -19.70
C THR A 102 12.76 19.09 -19.33
N LYS A 103 11.52 19.50 -19.02
CA LYS A 103 10.40 18.59 -18.75
C LYS A 103 10.23 17.52 -19.85
N ARG A 104 10.36 17.91 -21.12
CA ARG A 104 10.20 17.00 -22.27
C ARG A 104 11.33 15.99 -22.36
N GLU A 105 12.56 16.42 -22.11
CA GLU A 105 13.73 15.53 -22.08
C GLU A 105 13.65 14.55 -20.91
N ALA A 106 13.26 15.03 -19.73
CA ALA A 106 13.09 14.20 -18.55
C ALA A 106 12.04 13.09 -18.79
N ALA A 107 10.85 13.44 -19.29
CA ALA A 107 9.80 12.47 -19.61
C ALA A 107 10.25 11.46 -20.69
N SER A 108 10.98 11.92 -21.70
CA SER A 108 11.50 11.05 -22.77
C SER A 108 12.58 10.10 -22.26
N LEU A 109 13.46 10.57 -21.36
CA LEU A 109 14.52 9.76 -20.76
C LEU A 109 13.92 8.65 -19.88
N VAL A 110 12.96 8.99 -19.03
CA VAL A 110 12.25 8.02 -18.17
C VAL A 110 11.52 6.98 -19.03
N SER A 111 10.77 7.43 -20.06
CA SER A 111 10.09 6.54 -21.00
C SER A 111 11.06 5.61 -21.74
N GLY A 112 12.18 6.14 -22.25
CA GLY A 112 13.19 5.36 -22.95
C GLY A 112 13.87 4.31 -22.07
N ARG A 113 14.14 4.66 -20.80
CA ARG A 113 14.69 3.72 -19.81
C ARG A 113 13.71 2.60 -19.46
N LEU A 114 12.44 2.92 -19.25
CA LEU A 114 11.39 1.93 -19.02
C LEU A 114 11.19 1.02 -20.23
N LYS A 115 11.20 1.59 -21.44
CA LYS A 115 11.09 0.83 -22.70
C LYS A 115 12.25 -0.15 -22.86
N SER A 116 13.47 0.27 -22.53
CA SER A 116 14.66 -0.60 -22.53
C SER A 116 14.57 -1.74 -21.51
N ALA A 117 13.74 -1.58 -20.48
CA ALA A 117 13.44 -2.60 -19.48
C ALA A 117 12.22 -3.47 -19.84
N GLY A 118 11.63 -3.30 -21.03
CA GLY A 118 10.47 -4.08 -21.51
C GLY A 118 9.12 -3.43 -21.23
N ILE A 119 9.09 -2.20 -20.71
CA ILE A 119 7.86 -1.54 -20.25
C ILE A 119 7.53 -0.36 -21.15
N ALA A 120 6.46 -0.51 -21.93
CA ALA A 120 6.04 0.51 -22.89
C ALA A 120 5.12 1.55 -22.23
N ILE A 121 5.70 2.68 -21.82
CA ILE A 121 4.95 3.83 -21.30
C ILE A 121 5.32 5.08 -22.10
N SER A 122 4.31 5.84 -22.54
CA SER A 122 4.53 7.07 -23.31
C SER A 122 5.09 8.20 -22.42
N PRO A 123 5.93 9.10 -22.97
CA PRO A 123 6.36 10.30 -22.25
C PRO A 123 5.19 11.15 -21.74
N THR A 124 4.08 11.20 -22.50
CA THR A 124 2.88 11.95 -22.14
C THR A 124 2.22 11.43 -20.85
N ASN A 125 2.21 10.11 -20.65
CA ASN A 125 1.66 9.52 -19.43
C ASN A 125 2.52 9.87 -18.22
N ILE A 126 3.85 9.80 -18.36
CA ILE A 126 4.81 10.17 -17.30
C ILE A 126 4.65 11.63 -16.92
N ASP A 127 4.52 12.51 -17.93
CA ASP A 127 4.29 13.93 -17.71
C ASP A 127 2.97 14.23 -16.99
N THR A 128 1.92 13.47 -17.34
CA THR A 128 0.61 13.57 -16.69
C THR A 128 0.69 13.19 -15.21
N TRP A 129 1.31 12.06 -14.90
CA TRP A 129 1.51 11.61 -13.52
C TRP A 129 2.37 12.58 -12.71
N HIS A 130 3.47 13.08 -13.31
CA HIS A 130 4.29 14.10 -12.68
C HIS A 130 3.46 15.33 -12.33
N ARG A 131 2.65 15.85 -13.27
CA ARG A 131 1.81 17.02 -13.02
C ARG A 131 0.78 16.77 -11.92
N GLU A 132 0.10 15.63 -11.92
CA GLU A 132 -0.92 15.29 -10.93
C GLU A 132 -0.32 15.20 -9.53
N ILE A 133 0.79 14.48 -9.39
CA ILE A 133 1.46 14.24 -8.10
C ILE A 133 2.18 15.50 -7.60
N SER A 134 2.91 16.22 -8.47
CA SER A 134 3.65 17.42 -8.07
C SER A 134 2.73 18.59 -7.71
N SER A 135 1.54 18.67 -8.33
CA SER A 135 0.55 19.70 -8.02
C SER A 135 -0.32 19.37 -6.80
N HIS A 136 -0.10 18.20 -6.17
CA HIS A 136 -0.91 17.70 -5.06
C HIS A 136 -2.41 17.57 -5.40
N ARG A 137 -2.76 17.57 -6.69
CA ARG A 137 -4.15 17.42 -7.14
C ARG A 137 -4.48 15.93 -7.20
N HIS A 138 -5.41 15.49 -6.35
CA HIS A 138 -5.98 14.13 -6.37
C HIS A 138 -4.99 13.00 -6.09
N ALA A 139 -3.78 13.29 -5.60
CA ALA A 139 -2.83 12.27 -5.20
C ALA A 139 -3.16 11.76 -3.80
N ASP A 140 -3.20 10.43 -3.65
CA ASP A 140 -3.34 9.77 -2.35
C ASP A 140 -2.18 10.18 -1.41
N PRO A 141 -2.42 10.37 -0.09
CA PRO A 141 -1.37 10.76 0.85
C PRO A 141 -0.14 9.84 0.83
N GLY A 142 -0.30 8.53 0.60
CA GLY A 142 0.81 7.58 0.50
C GLY A 142 1.65 7.76 -0.76
N VAL A 143 1.04 8.19 -1.86
CA VAL A 143 1.71 8.52 -3.13
C VAL A 143 2.55 9.79 -2.98
N LEU A 144 1.99 10.80 -2.31
CA LEU A 144 2.70 12.04 -1.99
C LEU A 144 3.89 11.79 -1.06
N GLY A 145 3.71 11.00 0.00
CA GLY A 145 4.80 10.63 0.90
C GLY A 145 5.94 9.90 0.17
N THR A 146 5.60 8.96 -0.72
CA THR A 146 6.61 8.25 -1.53
C THR A 146 7.36 9.19 -2.47
N TYR A 147 6.63 10.09 -3.14
CA TYR A 147 7.20 11.08 -4.04
C TYR A 147 8.18 12.03 -3.32
N GLN A 148 7.78 12.56 -2.16
CA GLN A 148 8.62 13.45 -1.35
C GLN A 148 9.86 12.73 -0.82
N LEU A 149 9.70 11.53 -0.26
CA LEU A 149 10.81 10.72 0.26
C LEU A 149 11.87 10.44 -0.82
N LEU A 150 11.47 10.15 -2.05
CA LEU A 150 12.41 9.90 -3.15
C LEU A 150 13.18 11.14 -3.57
N ILE A 151 12.52 12.31 -3.56
CA ILE A 151 13.18 13.60 -3.84
C ILE A 151 14.15 13.97 -2.72
N GLU A 152 13.78 13.74 -1.46
CA GLU A 152 14.65 13.97 -0.31
C GLU A 152 15.86 13.04 -0.31
N LYS A 153 15.66 11.75 -0.57
CA LYS A 153 16.75 10.76 -0.67
C LYS A 153 17.74 11.05 -1.78
N ALA A 154 17.30 11.72 -2.85
CA ALA A 154 18.21 12.13 -3.92
C ALA A 154 19.27 13.10 -3.38
N GLY A 155 18.95 13.96 -2.40
CA GLY A 155 19.89 14.81 -1.66
C GLY A 155 20.53 15.95 -2.49
N SER A 156 20.98 15.64 -3.71
CA SER A 156 21.54 16.57 -4.70
C SER A 156 20.80 16.44 -6.03
N ALA A 157 20.84 17.52 -6.81
CA ALA A 157 20.28 17.60 -8.14
C ALA A 157 21.36 17.35 -9.21
N ASP A 158 22.12 16.28 -9.06
CA ASP A 158 23.20 15.91 -9.98
C ASP A 158 22.81 14.74 -10.89
N GLU A 159 23.63 14.50 -11.92
CA GLU A 159 23.40 13.43 -12.89
C GLU A 159 23.50 12.04 -12.26
N ILE A 160 24.27 11.90 -11.17
CA ILE A 160 24.40 10.66 -10.40
C ILE A 160 23.08 10.30 -9.74
N SER A 161 22.43 11.28 -9.11
CA SER A 161 21.13 11.12 -8.45
C SER A 161 20.02 10.84 -9.46
N ALA A 162 20.08 11.48 -10.63
CA ALA A 162 19.15 11.22 -11.73
C ALA A 162 19.26 9.76 -12.24
N GLU A 163 20.47 9.26 -12.42
CA GLU A 163 20.69 7.87 -12.85
C GLU A 163 20.32 6.86 -11.74
N ALA A 164 20.58 7.18 -10.47
CA ALA A 164 20.15 6.36 -9.33
C ALA A 164 18.62 6.26 -9.23
N ALA A 165 17.91 7.37 -9.46
CA ALA A 165 16.45 7.39 -9.50
C ALA A 165 15.90 6.54 -10.67
N LEU A 166 16.50 6.66 -11.86
CA LEU A 166 16.13 5.82 -13.03
C LEU A 166 16.32 4.33 -12.77
N ARG A 167 17.43 3.94 -12.13
CA ARG A 167 17.68 2.53 -11.74
C ARG A 167 16.65 2.04 -10.74
N THR A 168 16.33 2.84 -9.73
CA THR A 168 15.31 2.52 -8.73
C THR A 168 13.95 2.30 -9.37
N LEU A 169 13.57 3.20 -10.29
CA LEU A 169 12.33 3.08 -11.05
C LEU A 169 12.28 1.79 -11.88
N VAL A 170 13.35 1.47 -12.62
CA VAL A 170 13.40 0.24 -13.44
C VAL A 170 13.32 -1.02 -12.57
N ASN A 171 13.99 -1.04 -11.42
CA ASN A 171 13.92 -2.16 -10.48
C ASN A 171 12.52 -2.33 -9.89
N LEU A 172 11.86 -1.23 -9.53
CA LEU A 172 10.47 -1.25 -9.08
C LEU A 172 9.55 -1.82 -10.16
N ALA A 173 9.78 -1.41 -11.42
CA ALA A 173 9.00 -1.84 -12.55
C ALA A 173 9.15 -3.36 -12.83
N ARG A 174 10.35 -3.93 -12.65
CA ARG A 174 10.64 -5.36 -12.81
C ARG A 174 10.14 -6.25 -11.67
N THR A 175 9.88 -5.68 -10.49
CA THR A 175 9.42 -6.43 -9.31
C THR A 175 7.91 -6.44 -9.17
N LYS A 176 7.20 -5.61 -9.94
CA LYS A 176 5.75 -5.41 -9.86
C LYS A 176 4.98 -5.85 -11.11
N LEU A 177 5.69 -6.17 -12.20
CA LEU A 177 5.16 -6.75 -13.45
C LEU A 177 5.70 -8.17 -13.61
#